data_AF-A0A956WZR9-F1
#
_entry.id   AF-A0A956WZR9-F1
#
_cell.length_a   1.000
_cell.length_b   1.000
_cell.length_c   1.000
_cell.angle_alpha   90.00
_cell.angle_beta   90.00
_cell.angle_gamma   90.00
#
_symmetry.space_group_name_H-M   'P 1'
#
loop_
_entity.id
_entity.type
_entity.pdbx_description
1 polymer ?
#
loop_
_entity_poly.entity_id
_entity_poly.type
_entity_poly.pdbx_seq_one_letter_code
_entity_poly.pdbx_strand_id
1 'polypeptide(L)'
;ALWMKRRTGVPVILDWADWYGRGGTATERSRKIRTFMHPVETFCEEFFHPFADGVVAMGEPLMERALALGIPADRMINLLHGCDPEGLAAHDMHGARVQLG
;
A
#
# COMPACT_ATOMS: atom_id res chain seq x y z
N ALA A 1 -0.53 7.46 -13.53
CA ALA A 1 -1.19 8.55 -12.80
C ALA A 1 -0.41 9.88 -12.86
N LEU A 2 0.79 9.98 -12.26
CA LEU A 2 1.53 11.26 -12.15
C LEU A 2 1.85 11.95 -13.49
N TRP A 3 2.12 11.19 -14.54
CA TRP A 3 2.29 11.76 -15.88
C TRP A 3 1.00 12.43 -16.39
N MET A 4 -0.17 11.84 -16.12
CA MET A 4 -1.45 12.43 -16.48
C MET A 4 -1.71 13.71 -15.69
N LYS A 5 -1.42 13.73 -14.38
CA LYS A 5 -1.42 14.96 -13.57
C LYS A 5 -0.60 16.04 -14.23
N ARG A 6 0.66 15.74 -14.61
CA ARG A 6 1.55 16.71 -15.25
C ARG A 6 1.02 17.21 -16.60
N ARG A 7 0.35 16.36 -17.37
CA ARG A 7 -0.19 16.68 -18.71
C ARG A 7 -1.50 17.45 -18.68
N THR A 8 -2.34 17.20 -17.69
CA THR A 8 -3.75 17.63 -17.68
C THR A 8 -4.13 18.50 -16.50
N GLY A 9 -3.29 18.59 -15.46
CA GLY A 9 -3.61 19.28 -14.22
C GLY A 9 -4.63 18.56 -13.33
N VAL A 10 -5.09 17.36 -13.71
CA VAL A 10 -6.04 16.58 -12.92
C VAL A 10 -5.36 16.11 -11.62
N PRO A 11 -5.98 16.34 -10.44
CA PRO A 11 -5.45 15.89 -9.16
C PRO A 11 -5.26 14.37 -9.13
N VAL A 12 -4.17 13.92 -8.53
CA VAL A 12 -3.88 12.51 -8.32
C VAL A 12 -3.82 12.20 -6.84
N ILE A 13 -4.67 11.28 -6.41
CA ILE A 13 -4.64 10.67 -5.08
C ILE A 13 -4.06 9.26 -5.24
N LEU A 14 -3.08 8.91 -4.42
CA LEU A 14 -2.51 7.56 -4.39
C LEU A 14 -2.91 6.86 -3.10
N ASP A 15 -3.40 5.63 -3.22
CA ASP A 15 -3.62 4.75 -2.09
C ASP A 15 -2.34 3.98 -1.75
N TRP A 16 -2.07 3.85 -0.46
CA TRP A 16 -0.96 3.11 0.07
C TRP A 16 -1.50 2.06 1.04
N ALA A 17 -1.69 0.86 0.51
CA ALA A 17 -2.32 -0.24 1.24
C ALA A 17 -1.33 -1.19 1.91
N ASP A 18 -0.08 -1.26 1.43
CA ASP A 18 0.93 -2.18 1.94
C ASP A 18 2.33 -1.58 1.83
N TRP A 19 3.26 -2.03 2.67
CA TRP A 19 4.63 -1.55 2.72
C TRP A 19 5.59 -2.61 2.17
N TYR A 20 6.02 -2.45 0.93
CA TYR A 20 6.94 -3.38 0.27
C TYR A 20 8.36 -2.83 0.12
N GLY A 21 8.55 -1.53 0.08
CA GLY A 21 9.85 -0.93 -0.09
C GLY A 21 10.75 -1.09 1.13
N ARG A 22 11.73 -0.20 1.23
CA ARG A 22 12.70 -0.18 2.32
C ARG A 22 12.02 -0.22 3.68
N GLY A 23 12.38 -1.20 4.50
CA GLY A 23 11.81 -1.40 5.84
C GLY A 23 10.50 -2.19 5.87
N GLY A 24 9.96 -2.55 4.71
CA GLY A 24 8.72 -3.30 4.56
C GLY A 24 8.90 -4.81 4.38
N THR A 25 7.78 -5.47 4.10
CA THR A 25 7.63 -6.94 4.08
C THR A 25 8.36 -7.61 2.91
N ALA A 26 8.83 -6.87 1.90
CA ALA A 26 9.60 -7.47 0.80
C ALA A 26 10.94 -8.05 1.26
N THR A 27 11.43 -7.65 2.44
CA THR A 27 12.64 -8.23 3.04
C THR A 27 12.47 -9.71 3.46
N GLU A 28 11.23 -10.14 3.67
CA GLU A 28 10.83 -11.51 4.04
C GLU A 28 10.70 -12.46 2.83
N ARG A 29 10.76 -11.91 1.61
CA ARG A 29 10.58 -12.67 0.37
C ARG A 29 11.86 -13.41 -0.04
N SER A 30 11.70 -14.33 -1.00
CA SER A 30 12.83 -15.12 -1.54
C SER A 30 13.98 -14.23 -2.02
N ARG A 31 15.21 -14.76 -1.92
CA ARG A 31 16.45 -14.00 -2.22
C ARG A 31 16.43 -13.32 -3.59
N LYS A 32 15.87 -13.97 -4.61
CA LYS A 32 15.78 -13.43 -5.97
C LYS A 32 14.85 -12.21 -6.02
N ILE A 33 13.65 -12.33 -5.46
CA ILE A 33 12.67 -11.23 -5.41
C ILE A 33 13.27 -10.07 -4.64
N ARG A 34 13.87 -10.32 -3.47
CA ARG A 34 14.51 -9.26 -2.69
C ARG A 34 15.63 -8.55 -3.45
N THR A 35 16.47 -9.25 -4.22
CA THR A 35 17.57 -8.60 -4.94
C THR A 35 17.09 -7.74 -6.12
N PHE A 36 16.09 -8.21 -6.87
CA PHE A 36 15.67 -7.56 -8.11
C PHE A 36 14.46 -6.63 -7.95
N MET A 37 13.50 -7.00 -7.09
CA MET A 37 12.26 -6.24 -6.91
C MET A 37 12.36 -5.18 -5.82
N HIS A 38 13.07 -5.44 -4.71
CA HIS A 38 13.12 -4.50 -3.60
C HIS A 38 13.59 -3.08 -4.01
N PRO A 39 14.62 -2.90 -4.87
CA PRO A 39 15.00 -1.55 -5.32
C PRO A 39 13.91 -0.87 -6.13
N VAL A 40 13.18 -1.63 -6.96
CA VAL A 40 12.07 -1.14 -7.79
C VAL A 40 10.88 -0.76 -6.91
N GLU A 41 10.50 -1.63 -5.98
CA GLU A 41 9.41 -1.39 -5.02
C GLU A 41 9.71 -0.18 -4.14
N THR A 42 10.93 -0.09 -3.62
CA THR A 42 11.40 1.07 -2.85
C THR A 42 11.34 2.35 -3.67
N PHE A 43 11.82 2.33 -4.91
CA PHE A 43 11.76 3.50 -5.78
C PHE A 43 10.31 3.92 -6.03
N CYS A 44 9.43 2.99 -6.37
CA CYS A 44 8.02 3.30 -6.63
C CYS A 44 7.35 3.93 -5.41
N GLU A 45 7.54 3.36 -4.21
CA GLU A 45 6.94 3.88 -2.99
C GLU A 45 7.52 5.24 -2.57
N GLU A 46 8.85 5.36 -2.50
CA GLU A 46 9.53 6.55 -2.00
C GLU A 46 9.44 7.72 -3.00
N PHE A 47 9.43 7.44 -4.31
CA PHE A 47 9.41 8.48 -5.33
C PHE A 47 8.00 8.97 -5.64
N PHE A 48 7.00 8.10 -5.81
CA PHE A 48 5.72 8.55 -6.38
C PHE A 48 4.79 9.26 -5.39
N HIS A 49 4.69 8.80 -4.14
CA HIS A 49 3.76 9.37 -3.15
C HIS A 49 4.00 10.86 -2.88
N PRO A 50 5.25 11.37 -2.75
CA PRO A 50 5.51 12.80 -2.59
C PRO A 50 4.96 13.72 -3.70
N PHE A 51 4.81 13.19 -4.92
CA PHE A 51 4.30 13.95 -6.07
C PHE A 51 2.78 13.90 -6.21
N ALA A 52 2.07 13.10 -5.41
CA ALA A 52 0.61 13.07 -5.39
C ALA A 52 0.02 14.36 -4.77
N ASP A 53 -1.22 14.69 -5.13
CA ASP A 53 -1.98 15.78 -4.48
C ASP A 53 -2.55 15.32 -3.14
N GLY A 54 -2.82 14.01 -3.01
CA GLY A 54 -3.19 13.38 -1.75
C GLY A 54 -2.69 11.95 -1.65
N VAL A 55 -2.52 11.48 -0.43
CA VAL A 55 -2.16 10.10 -0.11
C VAL A 55 -3.16 9.53 0.89
N VAL A 56 -3.69 8.35 0.57
CA VAL A 56 -4.51 7.56 1.49
C VAL A 56 -3.62 6.48 2.06
N ALA A 57 -3.22 6.59 3.32
CA ALA A 57 -2.37 5.60 3.96
C ALA A 57 -3.21 4.65 4.82
N MET A 58 -2.95 3.35 4.72
CA MET A 58 -3.64 2.37 5.57
C MET A 58 -2.95 2.25 6.93
N GLY A 59 -3.59 2.80 7.96
CA GLY A 59 -3.15 2.68 9.34
C GLY A 59 -2.00 3.62 9.69
N GLU A 60 -1.69 3.64 10.99
CA GLU A 60 -0.65 4.51 11.56
C GLU A 60 0.76 4.26 10.97
N PRO A 61 1.21 3.00 10.74
CA PRO A 61 2.57 2.76 10.22
C PRO A 61 2.82 3.40 8.85
N LEU A 62 1.82 3.36 7.96
CA LEU A 62 1.94 3.97 6.63
C LEU A 62 1.82 5.50 6.69
N MET A 63 1.04 6.03 7.63
CA MET A 63 1.00 7.48 7.89
C MET A 63 2.36 8.00 8.37
N GLU A 64 2.99 7.32 9.33
CA GLU A 64 4.33 7.66 9.82
C GLU A 64 5.37 7.58 8.70
N ARG A 65 5.26 6.54 7.85
CA ARG A 65 6.13 6.40 6.69
C ARG A 65 5.96 7.53 5.70
N ALA A 66 4.73 7.93 5.41
CA ALA A 66 4.43 9.03 4.50
C ALA A 66 4.96 10.38 5.04
N LEU A 67 4.81 10.63 6.35
CA LEU A 67 5.42 11.77 7.04
C LEU A 67 6.95 11.75 6.90
N ALA A 68 7.58 10.60 7.11
CA ALA A 68 9.04 10.45 6.99
C ALA A 68 9.57 10.70 5.56
N LEU A 69 8.72 10.52 4.53
CA LEU A 69 9.03 10.87 3.14
C LEU A 69 8.77 12.35 2.81
N GLY A 70 8.36 13.15 3.79
CA GLY A 70 8.14 14.59 3.63
C GLY A 70 6.77 14.93 3.04
N ILE A 71 5.80 14.02 3.09
CA ILE A 71 4.44 14.31 2.65
C ILE A 71 3.75 15.14 3.76
N PRO A 72 3.21 16.34 3.43
CA PRO A 72 2.48 17.19 4.37
C PRO A 72 1.23 16.52 4.93
N ALA A 73 0.97 16.70 6.23
CA ALA A 73 -0.16 16.10 6.94
C ALA A 73 -1.54 16.48 6.35
N ASP A 74 -1.67 17.68 5.79
CA ASP A 74 -2.88 18.16 5.12
C ASP A 74 -3.15 17.51 3.75
N ARG A 75 -2.16 16.77 3.20
CA ARG A 75 -2.30 15.96 1.99
C ARG A 75 -2.46 14.48 2.28
N MET A 76 -2.70 14.09 3.53
CA MET A 76 -2.78 12.68 3.93
C MET A 76 -4.06 12.39 4.68
N ILE A 77 -4.65 11.22 4.41
CA ILE A 77 -5.73 10.66 5.21
C ILE A 77 -5.39 9.23 5.60
N ASN A 78 -5.74 8.86 6.83
CA ASN A 78 -5.70 7.48 7.28
C ASN A 78 -7.06 6.82 7.00
N LEU A 79 -7.09 5.81 6.14
CA LEU A 79 -8.29 5.06 5.82
C LEU A 79 -8.02 3.57 5.92
N LEU A 80 -8.72 2.91 6.83
CA LEU A 80 -8.66 1.46 7.00
C LEU A 80 -9.55 0.78 5.97
N HIS A 81 -9.15 -0.40 5.52
CA HIS A 81 -10.00 -1.23 4.67
C HIS A 81 -11.26 -1.64 5.43
N GLY A 82 -12.39 -1.51 4.75
CA GLY A 82 -13.64 -2.10 5.18
C GLY A 82 -13.65 -3.61 4.95
N CYS A 83 -14.59 -4.27 5.61
CA CYS A 83 -14.95 -5.65 5.35
C CYS A 83 -16.46 -5.69 5.10
N ASP A 84 -16.92 -6.51 4.15
CA ASP A 84 -18.35 -6.77 3.95
C ASP A 84 -18.80 -7.87 4.93
N PRO A 85 -19.52 -7.54 6.00
CA PRO A 85 -19.93 -8.53 7.00
C PRO A 85 -21.04 -9.46 6.49
N GLU A 86 -21.83 -9.04 5.49
CA GLU A 86 -22.96 -9.82 4.99
C GLU A 86 -22.50 -10.95 4.06
N GLY A 87 -21.38 -10.74 3.36
CA GLY A 87 -20.71 -11.75 2.55
C GLY A 87 -19.90 -12.79 3.36
N LEU A 88 -19.74 -12.61 4.67
CA LEU A 88 -18.96 -13.53 5.51
C LEU A 88 -19.81 -14.68 6.04
N ALA A 89 -19.59 -15.88 5.50
CA ALA A 89 -20.10 -17.12 6.08
C ALA A 89 -19.02 -17.76 6.96
N ALA A 90 -19.36 -18.02 8.24
CA ALA A 90 -18.49 -18.81 9.10
C ALA A 90 -18.51 -20.27 8.64
N HIS A 91 -17.35 -20.77 8.20
CA HIS A 91 -17.18 -22.17 7.88
C HIS A 91 -16.62 -22.94 9.08
N ASP A 92 -17.11 -24.15 9.30
CA ASP A 92 -16.44 -25.11 10.18
C ASP A 92 -15.00 -25.34 9.67
N MET A 93 -14.03 -25.27 10.57
CA MET A 93 -12.62 -25.47 10.29
C MET A 93 -12.34 -26.85 9.66
N HIS A 94 -13.04 -27.89 10.08
CA HIS A 94 -12.88 -29.23 9.50
C HIS A 94 -13.41 -29.26 8.06
N GLY A 95 -14.63 -28.78 7.82
CA GLY A 95 -15.23 -28.65 6.49
C GLY A 95 -14.41 -27.79 5.53
N ALA A 96 -13.86 -26.66 6.00
CA ALA A 96 -13.00 -25.80 5.19
C ALA A 96 -11.70 -26.51 4.76
N ARG A 97 -11.08 -27.29 5.67
CA ARG A 97 -9.89 -28.08 5.35
C ARG A 97 -10.18 -29.18 4.33
N VAL A 98 -11.30 -29.89 4.47
CA VAL A 98 -11.72 -30.92 3.51
C VAL A 98 -11.95 -30.33 2.11
N GLN A 99 -12.48 -29.11 2.01
CA GLN A 99 -12.71 -28.44 0.73
C GLN A 99 -11.43 -27.96 0.04
N LEU A 100 -10.39 -27.62 0.81
CA LEU A 100 -9.13 -27.10 0.26
C LEU A 100 -8.11 -28.19 -0.13
N GLY A 101 -8.32 -29.44 0.30
CA GLY A 101 -7.44 -30.59 0.03
C GLY A 101 -6.40 -30.81 1.11
#